data_AF-A0A2G6H9G7-F1
#
_entry.id   AF-A0A2G6H9G7-F1
#
_cell.length_a   1.000
_cell.length_b   1.000
_cell.length_c   1.000
_cell.angle_alpha   90.00
_cell.angle_beta   90.00
_cell.angle_gamma   90.00
#
_symmetry.space_group_name_H-M   'P 1'
#
loop_
_entity.id
_entity.type
_entity.pdbx_description
1 polymer ?
#
loop_
_entity_poly.entity_id
_entity_poly.type
_entity_poly.pdbx_seq_one_letter_code
_entity_poly.pdbx_strand_id
1 'polypeptide(L)'
;MKKLKYILSIFLVIWGLLIAWIKLFSVGLDFPFLTVLTAVAIVLGIGRHKKSDLIFLISASLWLISSSETIGFVIFFDEGSYGRMLFGIIPFLLGIGLLFSTQIELKFINTSSRKIILALLFVLIGIGSYGYKPTTAEVNCWYYLDNGKTYNVLFAKTPERTFEVELSSDKLKNEVKAEALQYEGRDGYYCPETKVRVVTRFGTIISAKVISFRNSEIDKKVTFSSPTKIPLDKVNGKLEILKPFILSIWN
;
A
#
# COMPACT_ATOMS: atom_id res chain seq x y z
N MET A 1 26.81 -20.90 15.67
CA MET A 1 25.50 -20.25 15.46
C MET A 1 24.95 -19.48 16.67
N LYS A 2 25.21 -19.87 17.93
CA LYS A 2 24.63 -19.17 19.11
C LYS A 2 24.91 -17.66 19.17
N LYS A 3 26.09 -17.19 18.74
CA LYS A 3 26.41 -15.74 18.70
C LYS A 3 25.76 -15.01 17.51
N LEU A 4 25.53 -15.72 16.40
CA LEU A 4 25.01 -15.14 15.15
C LEU A 4 23.60 -14.58 15.33
N LYS A 5 22.71 -15.30 16.05
CA LYS A 5 21.34 -14.83 16.31
C LYS A 5 21.31 -13.46 17.00
N TYR A 6 22.18 -13.25 18.00
CA TYR A 6 22.25 -11.97 18.71
C TYR A 6 22.79 -10.85 17.81
N ILE A 7 23.81 -11.11 17.00
CA ILE A 7 24.34 -10.13 16.05
C ILE A 7 23.26 -9.70 15.06
N LEU A 8 22.55 -10.66 14.46
CA LEU A 8 21.46 -10.40 13.52
C LEU A 8 20.30 -9.64 14.19
N SER A 9 19.93 -10.01 15.41
CA SER A 9 18.90 -9.31 16.18
C SER A 9 19.31 -7.89 16.54
N ILE A 10 20.59 -7.63 16.87
CA ILE A 10 21.09 -6.27 17.10
C ILE A 10 20.97 -5.44 15.82
N PHE A 11 21.35 -5.98 14.66
CA PHE A 11 21.17 -5.29 13.39
C PHE A 11 19.70 -5.02 13.07
N LEU A 12 18.78 -5.96 13.36
CA LEU A 12 17.34 -5.75 13.24
C LEU A 12 16.82 -4.64 14.17
N VAL A 13 17.34 -4.55 15.40
CA VAL A 13 16.98 -3.48 16.34
C VAL A 13 17.47 -2.13 15.82
N ILE A 14 18.73 -2.03 15.36
CA ILE A 14 19.28 -0.81 14.76
C ILE A 14 18.44 -0.39 13.55
N TRP A 15 18.11 -1.34 12.68
CA TRP A 15 17.28 -1.08 11.51
C TRP A 15 15.88 -0.59 11.89
N GLY A 16 15.26 -1.23 12.88
CA GLY A 16 13.96 -0.82 13.39
C GLY A 16 13.96 0.57 14.03
N LEU A 17 15.05 0.97 14.69
CA LEU A 17 15.23 2.34 15.19
C LEU A 17 15.37 3.35 14.03
N LEU A 18 16.08 2.99 12.96
CA LEU A 18 16.19 3.84 11.76
C LEU A 18 14.82 4.04 11.10
N ILE A 19 14.01 2.99 10.97
CA ILE A 19 12.63 3.09 10.43
C ILE A 19 11.78 3.99 11.32
N ALA A 20 11.82 3.80 12.63
CA ALA A 20 11.07 4.61 13.59
C ALA A 20 11.46 6.09 13.53
N TRP A 21 12.77 6.37 13.41
CA TRP A 21 13.31 7.71 13.25
C TRP A 21 12.74 8.38 11.99
N ILE A 22 12.81 7.72 10.84
CA ILE A 22 12.30 8.27 9.57
C ILE A 22 10.78 8.52 9.65
N LYS A 23 10.03 7.61 10.26
CA LYS A 23 8.57 7.76 10.43
C LYS A 23 8.20 8.91 11.35
N LEU A 24 8.96 9.15 12.42
CA LEU A 24 8.75 10.26 13.34
C LEU A 24 8.77 11.62 12.61
N PHE A 25 9.65 11.78 11.62
CA PHE A 25 9.76 13.01 10.83
C PHE A 25 8.80 13.10 9.64
N SER A 26 8.18 12.00 9.21
CA SER A 26 7.37 11.96 7.98
C SER A 26 5.87 11.79 8.22
N VAL A 27 5.48 10.99 9.21
CA VAL A 27 4.08 10.59 9.46
C VAL A 27 3.65 10.86 10.91
N GLY A 28 4.60 11.02 11.83
CA GLY A 28 4.36 11.23 13.27
C GLY A 28 4.79 10.03 14.11
N LEU A 29 4.31 9.97 15.36
CA LEU A 29 4.75 8.98 16.34
C LEU A 29 4.16 7.59 16.04
N ASP A 30 4.98 6.70 15.48
CA ASP A 30 4.64 5.29 15.24
C ASP A 30 5.38 4.40 16.25
N PHE A 31 4.69 3.44 16.87
CA PHE A 31 5.27 2.60 17.92
C PHE A 31 6.06 1.44 17.30
N PRO A 32 7.38 1.33 17.53
CA PRO A 32 8.23 0.34 16.85
C PRO A 32 8.15 -1.05 17.51
N PHE A 33 6.95 -1.66 17.48
CA PHE A 33 6.63 -2.92 18.16
C PHE A 33 7.63 -4.05 17.85
N LEU A 34 8.00 -4.21 16.57
CA LEU A 34 8.99 -5.18 16.10
C LEU A 34 10.37 -5.00 16.75
N THR A 35 10.81 -3.74 16.86
CA THR A 35 12.09 -3.37 17.47
C THR A 35 12.09 -3.71 18.96
N VAL A 36 11.02 -3.36 19.67
CA VAL A 36 10.85 -3.65 21.10
C VAL A 36 10.84 -5.15 21.35
N LEU A 37 10.06 -5.92 20.58
CA LEU A 37 10.00 -7.37 20.70
C LEU A 37 11.36 -8.04 20.47
N THR A 38 12.12 -7.54 19.48
CA THR A 38 13.46 -8.06 19.17
C THR A 38 14.45 -7.73 20.30
N ALA A 39 14.36 -6.54 20.90
CA ALA A 39 15.15 -6.17 22.07
C ALA A 39 14.83 -7.05 23.29
N VAL A 40 13.55 -7.34 23.54
CA VAL A 40 13.11 -8.28 24.60
C VAL A 40 13.68 -9.68 24.36
N ALA A 41 13.70 -10.15 23.12
CA ALA A 41 14.30 -11.44 22.75
C ALA A 41 15.80 -11.50 23.11
N ILE A 42 16.54 -10.42 22.83
CA ILE A 42 17.96 -10.29 23.18
C ILE A 42 18.15 -10.37 24.69
N VAL A 43 17.43 -9.57 25.47
CA VAL A 43 17.55 -9.50 26.94
C VAL A 43 17.26 -10.87 27.58
N LEU A 44 16.15 -11.51 27.21
CA LEU A 44 15.78 -12.83 27.72
C LEU A 44 16.75 -13.93 27.26
N GLY A 45 17.31 -13.80 26.05
CA GLY A 45 18.32 -14.70 25.52
C GLY A 45 19.65 -14.61 26.25
N ILE A 46 20.07 -13.41 26.66
CA ILE A 46 21.28 -13.22 27.49
C ILE A 46 21.08 -13.83 28.87
N GLY A 47 19.88 -13.68 29.46
CA GLY A 47 19.47 -14.29 30.72
C GLY A 47 19.33 -15.83 30.68
N ARG A 48 19.69 -16.49 29.56
CA ARG A 48 19.61 -17.94 29.34
C ARG A 48 18.21 -18.54 29.61
N HIS A 49 17.15 -17.76 29.42
CA HIS A 49 15.80 -18.30 29.52
C HIS A 49 15.53 -19.32 28.41
N LYS A 50 15.00 -20.50 28.80
CA LYS A 50 14.66 -21.60 27.89
C LYS A 50 13.72 -21.17 26.75
N LYS A 51 12.85 -20.17 27.00
CA LYS A 51 11.88 -19.65 26.01
C LYS A 51 12.45 -18.60 25.06
N SER A 52 13.71 -18.18 25.20
CA SER A 52 14.27 -17.10 24.38
C SER A 52 14.31 -17.43 22.89
N ASP A 53 14.59 -18.68 22.53
CA ASP A 53 14.60 -19.13 21.12
C ASP A 53 13.22 -19.07 20.46
N LEU A 54 12.14 -19.28 21.22
CA LEU A 54 10.79 -19.07 20.70
C LEU A 54 10.54 -17.60 20.37
N ILE A 55 11.01 -16.68 21.22
CA ILE A 55 10.83 -15.23 21.01
C ILE A 55 11.66 -14.77 19.81
N PHE A 56 12.89 -15.29 19.63
CA PHE A 56 13.68 -15.05 18.41
C PHE A 56 12.97 -15.54 17.14
N LEU A 57 12.32 -16.71 17.19
CA LEU A 57 11.53 -17.20 16.05
C LEU A 57 10.36 -16.26 15.74
N ILE A 58 9.60 -15.84 16.75
CA ILE A 58 8.45 -14.94 16.57
C ILE A 58 8.93 -13.60 15.99
N SER A 59 10.01 -13.03 16.54
CA SER A 59 10.63 -11.81 16.01
C SER A 59 11.05 -11.97 14.55
N ALA A 60 11.78 -13.04 14.20
CA ALA A 60 12.17 -13.31 12.82
C ALA A 60 10.96 -13.42 11.88
N SER A 61 9.91 -14.10 12.32
CA SER A 61 8.68 -14.31 11.54
C SER A 61 7.98 -12.98 11.24
N LEU A 62 7.83 -12.12 12.25
CA LEU A 62 7.18 -10.82 12.08
C LEU A 62 8.03 -9.88 11.21
N TRP A 63 9.37 -9.91 11.35
CA TRP A 63 10.27 -9.18 10.46
C TRP A 63 10.13 -9.64 9.00
N LEU A 64 10.05 -10.95 8.75
CA LEU A 64 9.86 -11.50 7.40
C LEU A 64 8.53 -11.07 6.79
N ILE A 65 7.44 -11.13 7.56
CA ILE A 65 6.10 -10.70 7.09
C ILE A 65 6.10 -9.20 6.79
N SER A 66 6.55 -8.36 7.72
CA SER A 66 6.55 -6.89 7.55
C SER A 66 7.47 -6.44 6.41
N SER A 67 8.61 -7.11 6.25
CA SER A 67 9.52 -6.84 5.15
C SER A 67 8.95 -7.27 3.80
N SER A 68 8.31 -8.44 3.75
CA SER A 68 7.63 -8.92 2.53
C SER A 68 6.46 -8.04 2.16
N GLU A 69 5.74 -7.51 3.15
CA GLU A 69 4.71 -6.50 2.94
C GLU A 69 5.32 -5.23 2.33
N THR A 70 6.40 -4.70 2.91
CA THR A 70 7.08 -3.50 2.39
C THR A 70 7.58 -3.70 0.95
N ILE A 71 8.17 -4.85 0.65
CA ILE A 71 8.61 -5.22 -0.71
C ILE A 71 7.41 -5.30 -1.65
N GLY A 72 6.33 -5.97 -1.24
CA GLY A 72 5.08 -6.06 -2.00
C GLY A 72 4.49 -4.68 -2.28
N PHE A 73 4.51 -3.75 -1.32
CA PHE A 73 4.06 -2.38 -1.52
C PHE A 73 4.83 -1.70 -2.65
N VAL A 74 6.16 -1.73 -2.59
CA VAL A 74 7.01 -1.06 -3.58
C VAL A 74 6.81 -1.66 -4.96
N ILE A 75 6.73 -2.99 -5.06
CA ILE A 75 6.48 -3.68 -6.33
C ILE A 75 5.14 -3.29 -6.93
N PHE A 76 4.07 -3.25 -6.14
CA PHE A 76 2.72 -3.04 -6.69
C PHE A 76 2.31 -1.57 -6.82
N PHE A 77 2.83 -0.68 -5.98
CA PHE A 77 2.24 0.65 -5.76
C PHE A 77 3.23 1.82 -5.81
N ASP A 78 4.54 1.60 -5.69
CA ASP A 78 5.52 2.67 -5.46
C ASP A 78 6.84 2.40 -6.22
N GLU A 79 6.69 2.06 -7.50
CA GLU A 79 7.82 1.80 -8.40
C GLU A 79 8.73 3.03 -8.55
N GLY A 80 10.01 2.77 -8.79
CA GLY A 80 11.04 3.82 -8.83
C GLY A 80 11.54 4.22 -7.44
N SER A 81 10.82 3.88 -6.37
CA SER A 81 11.30 4.06 -5.00
C SER A 81 12.18 2.89 -4.53
N TYR A 82 13.25 2.60 -5.28
CA TYR A 82 14.22 1.55 -4.93
C TYR A 82 14.85 1.75 -3.55
N GLY A 83 14.99 3.00 -3.11
CA GLY A 83 15.38 3.32 -1.74
C GLY A 83 14.41 2.77 -0.70
N ARG A 84 13.09 2.88 -0.93
CA ARG A 84 12.05 2.26 -0.09
C ARG A 84 12.08 0.73 -0.14
N MET A 85 12.47 0.14 -1.27
CA MET A 85 12.66 -1.31 -1.39
C MET A 85 13.74 -1.83 -0.44
N LEU A 86 14.84 -1.10 -0.26
CA LEU A 86 15.92 -1.47 0.66
C LEU A 86 15.45 -1.59 2.12
N PHE A 87 14.49 -0.75 2.53
CA PHE A 87 13.87 -0.85 3.86
C PHE A 87 13.09 -2.14 4.08
N GLY A 88 12.68 -2.83 3.01
CA GLY A 88 12.14 -4.19 3.09
C GLY A 88 13.22 -5.27 2.93
N ILE A 89 14.10 -5.16 1.92
CA ILE A 89 15.08 -6.22 1.60
C ILE A 89 16.06 -6.48 2.74
N ILE A 90 16.62 -5.44 3.35
CA ILE A 90 17.63 -5.59 4.41
C ILE A 90 17.07 -6.33 5.64
N PRO A 91 15.96 -5.90 6.25
CA PRO A 91 15.38 -6.63 7.39
C PRO A 91 14.83 -8.01 6.98
N PHE A 92 14.44 -8.20 5.72
CA PHE A 92 14.07 -9.52 5.21
C PHE A 92 15.27 -10.49 5.28
N LEU A 93 16.44 -10.09 4.74
CA LEU A 93 17.65 -10.92 4.76
C LEU A 93 18.14 -11.20 6.19
N LEU A 94 18.10 -10.19 7.07
CA LEU A 94 18.43 -10.35 8.48
C LEU A 94 17.43 -11.28 9.19
N GLY A 95 16.14 -11.18 8.88
CA GLY A 95 15.08 -12.06 9.38
C GLY A 95 15.26 -13.51 8.94
N ILE A 96 15.65 -13.76 7.68
CA ILE A 96 16.03 -15.09 7.20
C ILE A 96 17.21 -15.60 8.02
N GLY A 97 18.29 -14.83 8.12
CA GLY A 97 19.46 -15.22 8.91
C GLY A 97 19.08 -15.57 10.35
N LEU A 98 18.20 -14.78 10.97
CA LEU A 98 17.75 -14.99 12.33
C LEU A 98 16.94 -16.30 12.45
N LEU A 99 16.01 -16.54 11.53
CA LEU A 99 15.22 -17.77 11.45
C LEU A 99 16.14 -19.01 11.37
N PHE A 100 17.16 -18.98 10.52
CA PHE A 100 18.10 -20.09 10.37
C PHE A 100 19.03 -20.26 11.57
N SER A 101 19.43 -19.17 12.22
CA SER A 101 20.32 -19.18 13.38
C SER A 101 19.66 -19.64 14.70
N THR A 102 18.33 -19.63 14.76
CA THR A 102 17.54 -20.00 15.95
C THR A 102 17.29 -21.51 16.02
N GLN A 103 17.43 -22.11 17.21
CA GLN A 103 17.12 -23.52 17.46
C GLN A 103 16.03 -23.62 18.53
N ILE A 104 14.89 -24.19 18.19
CA ILE A 104 13.71 -24.23 19.07
C ILE A 104 13.60 -25.63 19.66
N GLU A 105 13.04 -25.80 20.86
CA GLU A 105 12.82 -27.12 21.45
C GLU A 105 11.88 -28.00 20.60
N LEU A 106 10.98 -27.39 19.83
CA LEU A 106 10.14 -28.03 18.82
C LEU A 106 10.99 -28.53 17.63
N LYS A 107 11.46 -29.79 17.72
CA LYS A 107 12.28 -30.46 16.69
C LYS A 107 11.70 -30.36 15.27
N PHE A 108 10.38 -30.26 15.13
CA PHE A 108 9.70 -30.19 13.84
C PHE A 108 10.08 -28.95 12.99
N ILE A 109 10.43 -27.82 13.63
CA ILE A 109 10.73 -26.55 12.93
C ILE A 109 12.24 -26.39 12.65
N ASN A 110 13.09 -27.21 13.27
CA ASN A 110 14.54 -27.02 13.23
C ASN A 110 15.20 -27.46 11.92
N THR A 111 14.53 -28.22 11.07
CA THR A 111 15.11 -28.66 9.79
C THR A 111 15.14 -27.52 8.77
N SER A 112 16.23 -27.45 7.99
CA SER A 112 16.41 -26.39 6.99
C SER A 112 15.26 -26.32 5.99
N SER A 113 14.74 -27.47 5.55
CA SER A 113 13.59 -27.53 4.63
C SER A 113 12.33 -26.88 5.21
N ARG A 114 12.04 -27.10 6.50
CA ARG A 114 10.88 -26.48 7.18
C ARG A 114 11.05 -24.98 7.33
N LYS A 115 12.27 -24.50 7.60
CA LYS A 115 12.57 -23.07 7.66
C LYS A 115 12.45 -22.39 6.29
N ILE A 116 12.85 -23.06 5.21
CA ILE A 116 12.61 -22.58 3.83
C ILE A 116 11.11 -22.47 3.55
N ILE A 117 10.34 -23.52 3.86
CA ILE A 117 8.88 -23.50 3.70
C ILE A 117 8.25 -22.35 4.49
N LEU A 118 8.70 -22.15 5.73
CA LEU A 118 8.20 -21.08 6.58
C LEU A 118 8.53 -19.69 6.02
N ALA A 119 9.75 -19.48 5.51
CA ALA A 119 10.14 -18.24 4.85
C ALA A 119 9.26 -17.97 3.61
N LEU A 120 9.03 -18.98 2.76
CA LEU A 120 8.13 -18.87 1.60
C LEU A 120 6.70 -18.53 2.02
N LEU A 121 6.17 -19.16 3.07
CA LEU A 121 4.85 -18.84 3.60
C LEU A 121 4.77 -17.39 4.07
N PHE A 122 5.79 -16.86 4.73
CA PHE A 122 5.80 -15.44 5.13
C PHE A 122 5.88 -14.48 3.96
N VAL A 123 6.62 -14.82 2.90
CA VAL A 123 6.60 -14.06 1.65
C VAL A 123 5.20 -14.05 1.05
N LEU A 124 4.56 -15.22 0.94
CA LEU A 124 3.20 -15.34 0.41
C LEU A 124 2.18 -14.58 1.25
N ILE A 125 2.30 -14.59 2.58
CA ILE A 125 1.42 -13.83 3.48
C ILE A 125 1.66 -12.33 3.32
N GLY A 126 2.92 -11.88 3.33
CA GLY A 126 3.26 -10.46 3.24
C GLY A 126 2.88 -9.85 1.89
N ILE A 127 3.26 -10.49 0.79
CA ILE A 127 2.90 -10.05 -0.57
C ILE A 127 1.40 -10.29 -0.83
N GLY A 128 0.86 -11.42 -0.40
CA GLY A 128 -0.55 -11.76 -0.54
C GLY A 128 -1.49 -10.83 0.24
N SER A 129 -1.00 -10.11 1.25
CA SER A 129 -1.76 -9.05 1.94
C SER A 129 -2.24 -7.94 1.00
N TYR A 130 -1.59 -7.77 -0.16
CA TYR A 130 -1.99 -6.84 -1.22
C TYR A 130 -3.12 -7.37 -2.12
N GLY A 131 -3.59 -8.59 -1.88
CA GLY A 131 -4.70 -9.19 -2.61
C GLY A 131 -6.00 -8.39 -2.52
N TYR A 132 -6.18 -7.49 -1.55
CA TYR A 132 -7.33 -6.57 -1.45
C TYR A 132 -6.94 -5.25 -0.78
N LYS A 133 -5.99 -4.49 -1.35
CA LYS A 133 -5.67 -3.15 -0.81
C LYS A 133 -6.38 -2.03 -1.57
N PRO A 134 -7.02 -1.08 -0.85
CA PRO A 134 -7.50 0.15 -1.44
C PRO A 134 -6.32 1.10 -1.69
N THR A 135 -6.37 1.82 -2.80
CA THR A 135 -5.46 2.90 -3.16
C THR A 135 -6.26 4.14 -3.53
N THR A 136 -5.57 5.27 -3.68
CA THR A 136 -6.16 6.49 -4.22
C THR A 136 -5.38 6.86 -5.48
N ALA A 137 -6.07 6.92 -6.59
CA ALA A 137 -5.57 7.47 -7.84
C ALA A 137 -6.00 8.93 -7.95
N GLU A 138 -5.11 9.78 -8.46
CA GLU A 138 -5.42 11.17 -8.79
C GLU A 138 -5.50 11.29 -10.32
N VAL A 139 -6.65 11.71 -10.81
CA VAL A 139 -6.97 11.82 -12.23
C VAL A 139 -7.79 13.07 -12.48
N ASN A 140 -7.64 13.66 -13.66
CA ASN A 140 -8.45 14.80 -14.05
C ASN A 140 -9.83 14.33 -14.51
N CYS A 141 -10.87 15.06 -14.15
CA CYS A 141 -12.24 14.70 -14.52
C CYS A 141 -12.99 15.87 -15.16
N TRP A 142 -13.72 15.58 -16.23
CA TRP A 142 -14.72 16.47 -16.82
C TRP A 142 -16.11 15.88 -16.65
N TYR A 143 -17.04 16.69 -16.15
CA TYR A 143 -18.43 16.34 -15.93
C TYR A 143 -19.31 17.09 -16.94
N TYR A 144 -19.94 16.35 -17.84
CA TYR A 144 -20.87 16.87 -18.83
C TYR A 144 -22.29 16.74 -18.28
N LEU A 145 -22.74 17.78 -17.59
CA LEU A 145 -23.96 17.74 -16.79
C LEU A 145 -25.18 18.22 -17.57
N ASP A 146 -25.98 17.27 -18.04
CA ASP A 146 -27.22 17.55 -18.75
C ASP A 146 -28.39 17.78 -17.77
N ASN A 147 -29.57 18.15 -18.27
CA ASN A 147 -30.79 18.24 -17.44
C ASN A 147 -31.35 16.86 -17.02
N GLY A 148 -30.81 15.77 -17.57
CA GLY A 148 -31.19 14.40 -17.24
C GLY A 148 -30.77 13.92 -15.84
N LYS A 149 -31.20 12.70 -15.48
CA LYS A 149 -30.78 12.03 -14.24
C LYS A 149 -29.36 11.47 -14.33
N THR A 150 -28.96 11.07 -15.53
CA THR A 150 -27.62 10.60 -15.83
C THR A 150 -26.77 11.73 -16.43
N TYR A 151 -25.46 11.59 -16.33
CA TYR A 151 -24.49 12.49 -16.93
C TYR A 151 -23.19 11.76 -17.21
N ASN A 152 -22.45 12.24 -18.21
CA ASN A 152 -21.18 11.64 -18.60
C ASN A 152 -20.03 12.26 -17.80
N VAL A 153 -19.11 11.40 -17.40
CA VAL A 153 -17.86 11.79 -16.75
C VAL A 153 -16.69 11.22 -17.52
N LEU A 154 -15.83 12.10 -18.01
CA LEU A 154 -14.57 11.76 -18.66
C LEU A 154 -13.43 11.85 -17.65
N PHE A 155 -12.78 10.72 -17.38
CA PHE A 155 -11.58 10.63 -16.57
C PHE A 155 -10.36 10.61 -17.48
N ALA A 156 -9.36 11.44 -17.20
CA ALA A 156 -8.15 11.54 -17.99
C ALA A 156 -6.90 11.66 -17.14
N LYS A 157 -5.86 10.93 -17.56
CA LYS A 157 -4.49 11.14 -17.06
C LYS A 157 -3.65 11.89 -18.09
N THR A 158 -3.80 11.56 -19.36
CA THR A 158 -3.24 12.25 -20.53
C THR A 158 -4.28 12.20 -21.67
N PRO A 159 -4.15 12.99 -22.75
CA PRO A 159 -5.12 12.98 -23.85
C PRO A 159 -5.37 11.58 -24.46
N GLU A 160 -4.36 10.71 -24.46
CA GLU A 160 -4.44 9.35 -25.01
C GLU A 160 -4.79 8.26 -23.98
N ARG A 161 -4.94 8.66 -22.71
CA ARG A 161 -5.25 7.79 -21.56
C ARG A 161 -6.47 8.32 -20.83
N THR A 162 -7.62 8.01 -21.39
CA THR A 162 -8.94 8.40 -20.88
C THR A 162 -9.89 7.22 -20.79
N PHE A 163 -10.91 7.37 -19.95
CA PHE A 163 -12.15 6.59 -20.05
C PHE A 163 -13.35 7.46 -19.70
N GLU A 164 -14.49 7.12 -20.25
CA GLU A 164 -15.77 7.78 -20.03
C GLU A 164 -16.76 6.81 -19.40
N VAL A 165 -17.62 7.35 -18.54
CA VAL A 165 -18.65 6.58 -17.86
C VAL A 165 -19.88 7.44 -17.58
N GLU A 166 -21.05 6.84 -17.75
CA GLU A 166 -22.31 7.45 -17.35
C GLU A 166 -22.54 7.22 -15.85
N LEU A 167 -22.76 8.30 -15.09
CA LEU A 167 -23.09 8.24 -13.66
C LEU A 167 -24.52 8.76 -13.42
N SER A 168 -25.13 8.27 -12.35
CA SER A 168 -26.42 8.72 -11.85
C SER A 168 -26.29 9.05 -10.36
N SER A 169 -25.99 10.31 -10.04
CA SER A 169 -25.95 10.80 -8.65
C SER A 169 -26.24 12.29 -8.60
N ASP A 170 -27.44 12.65 -8.14
CA ASP A 170 -27.87 14.04 -7.98
C ASP A 170 -27.02 14.80 -6.96
N LYS A 171 -26.56 14.11 -5.91
CA LYS A 171 -25.66 14.70 -4.90
C LYS A 171 -24.33 15.12 -5.51
N LEU A 172 -23.65 14.19 -6.19
CA LEU A 172 -22.38 14.49 -6.86
C LEU A 172 -22.58 15.55 -7.97
N LYS A 173 -23.69 15.47 -8.72
CA LYS A 173 -24.04 16.46 -9.73
C LYS A 173 -24.12 17.87 -9.16
N ASN A 174 -24.84 18.04 -8.04
CA ASN A 174 -25.02 19.34 -7.39
C ASN A 174 -23.71 19.85 -6.77
N GLU A 175 -22.91 18.97 -6.16
CA GLU A 175 -21.60 19.33 -5.62
C GLU A 175 -20.64 19.77 -6.72
N VAL A 176 -20.60 19.07 -7.86
CA VAL A 176 -19.79 19.48 -9.01
C VAL A 176 -20.24 20.84 -9.55
N LYS A 177 -21.54 21.08 -9.72
CA LYS A 177 -22.04 22.39 -10.18
C LYS A 177 -21.65 23.54 -9.26
N ALA A 178 -21.63 23.30 -7.95
CA ALA A 178 -21.32 24.33 -6.97
C ALA A 178 -19.82 24.59 -6.84
N GLU A 179 -19.00 23.56 -7.00
CA GLU A 179 -17.61 23.60 -6.53
C GLU A 179 -16.56 23.53 -7.64
N ALA A 180 -16.90 22.97 -8.80
CA ALA A 180 -15.97 22.71 -9.90
C ALA A 180 -15.67 23.96 -10.76
N LEU A 181 -14.60 23.88 -11.56
CA LEU A 181 -14.25 24.95 -12.50
C LEU A 181 -15.11 24.87 -13.76
N GLN A 182 -15.37 26.04 -14.34
CA GLN A 182 -15.93 26.16 -15.68
C GLN A 182 -15.07 27.15 -16.46
N TYR A 183 -14.57 26.73 -17.63
CA TYR A 183 -13.78 27.60 -18.51
C TYR A 183 -14.69 28.19 -19.59
N GLU A 184 -14.48 29.47 -19.91
CA GLU A 184 -15.20 30.10 -21.02
C GLU A 184 -14.96 29.34 -22.33
N GLY A 185 -16.05 29.03 -23.04
CA GLY A 185 -15.99 28.33 -24.33
C GLY A 185 -15.72 26.83 -24.26
N ARG A 186 -15.73 26.20 -23.07
CA ARG A 186 -15.71 24.73 -22.94
C ARG A 186 -16.98 24.22 -22.25
N ASP A 187 -17.57 23.21 -22.86
CA ASP A 187 -18.71 22.51 -22.27
C ASP A 187 -18.23 21.60 -21.12
N GLY A 188 -18.96 21.63 -20.01
CA GLY A 188 -18.73 20.78 -18.84
C GLY A 188 -18.00 21.44 -17.67
N TYR A 189 -17.97 20.72 -16.56
CA TYR A 189 -17.38 21.15 -15.29
C TYR A 189 -16.07 20.38 -15.06
N TYR A 190 -14.99 21.10 -14.81
CA TYR A 190 -13.67 20.55 -14.62
C TYR A 190 -13.33 20.38 -13.13
N CYS A 191 -12.97 19.15 -12.75
CA CYS A 191 -12.49 18.79 -11.43
C CYS A 191 -11.03 18.30 -11.54
N PRO A 192 -10.05 19.21 -11.43
CA PRO A 192 -8.64 18.84 -11.44
C PRO A 192 -8.30 17.92 -10.26
N GLU A 193 -7.31 17.03 -10.45
CA GLU A 193 -6.78 16.14 -9.39
C GLU A 193 -7.89 15.43 -8.58
N THR A 194 -8.90 14.93 -9.28
CA THR A 194 -9.97 14.14 -8.66
C THR A 194 -9.38 12.87 -8.06
N LYS A 195 -9.55 12.73 -6.76
CA LYS A 195 -9.16 11.54 -6.01
C LYS A 195 -10.23 10.48 -6.18
N VAL A 196 -9.82 9.34 -6.74
CA VAL A 196 -10.63 8.14 -6.90
C VAL A 196 -10.06 7.06 -6.01
N ARG A 197 -10.83 6.58 -5.05
CA ARG A 197 -10.47 5.41 -4.25
C ARG A 197 -10.71 4.15 -5.05
N VAL A 198 -9.64 3.43 -5.36
CA VAL A 198 -9.66 2.22 -6.19
C VAL A 198 -9.36 1.02 -5.30
N VAL A 199 -10.17 -0.01 -5.38
CA VAL A 199 -9.91 -1.29 -4.72
C VAL A 199 -9.55 -2.30 -5.79
N THR A 200 -8.40 -2.94 -5.62
CA THR A 200 -7.88 -3.93 -6.56
C THR A 200 -7.76 -5.30 -5.90
N ARG A 201 -7.95 -6.36 -6.69
CA ARG A 201 -7.64 -7.73 -6.34
C ARG A 201 -6.64 -8.33 -7.33
N PHE A 202 -5.42 -8.62 -6.87
CA PHE A 202 -4.30 -9.06 -7.73
C PHE A 202 -4.15 -8.19 -9.00
N GLY A 203 -4.39 -6.89 -8.81
CA GLY A 203 -4.32 -5.88 -9.86
C GLY A 203 -5.51 -5.72 -10.79
N THR A 204 -6.53 -6.55 -10.66
CA THR A 204 -7.83 -6.31 -11.28
C THR A 204 -8.62 -5.30 -10.44
N ILE A 205 -9.12 -4.24 -11.06
CA ILE A 205 -10.00 -3.27 -10.38
C ILE A 205 -11.34 -3.94 -10.12
N ILE A 206 -11.77 -3.95 -8.87
CA ILE A 206 -13.06 -4.54 -8.45
C ILE A 206 -14.05 -3.48 -7.98
N SER A 207 -13.56 -2.31 -7.56
CA SER A 207 -14.40 -1.15 -7.29
C SER A 207 -13.61 0.13 -7.40
N ALA A 208 -14.25 1.19 -7.86
CA ALA A 208 -13.70 2.54 -7.83
C ALA A 208 -14.78 3.51 -7.33
N LYS A 209 -14.37 4.50 -6.53
CA LYS A 209 -15.26 5.53 -5.97
C LYS A 209 -14.62 6.90 -6.06
N VAL A 210 -15.37 7.88 -6.56
CA VAL A 210 -14.96 9.29 -6.52
C VAL A 210 -15.15 9.80 -5.09
N ILE A 211 -14.13 10.45 -4.51
CA ILE A 211 -14.17 10.88 -3.09
C ILE A 211 -13.99 12.39 -2.89
N SER A 212 -13.18 13.04 -3.72
CA SER A 212 -12.84 14.46 -3.55
C SER A 212 -12.07 14.95 -4.77
N PHE A 213 -11.85 16.25 -4.90
CA PHE A 213 -10.88 16.80 -5.85
C PHE A 213 -10.07 17.93 -5.21
N ARG A 214 -8.90 18.23 -5.80
CA ARG A 214 -8.08 19.37 -5.43
C ARG A 214 -7.86 20.24 -6.65
N ASN A 215 -8.16 21.50 -6.51
CA ASN A 215 -7.80 22.48 -7.52
C ASN A 215 -6.53 23.20 -7.10
N SER A 216 -5.44 22.95 -7.82
CA SER A 216 -4.14 23.61 -7.61
C SER A 216 -4.09 25.06 -8.11
N GLU A 217 -4.99 25.48 -9.01
CA GLU A 217 -5.04 26.85 -9.53
C GLU A 217 -5.58 27.86 -8.50
N ILE A 218 -6.51 27.43 -7.64
CA ILE A 218 -7.15 28.28 -6.62
C ILE A 218 -6.98 27.72 -5.19
N ASP A 219 -6.05 26.77 -5.01
CA ASP A 219 -5.78 26.00 -3.78
C ASP A 219 -7.04 25.55 -3.01
N LYS A 220 -8.06 25.11 -3.75
CA LYS A 220 -9.34 24.69 -3.19
C LYS A 220 -9.39 23.18 -3.09
N LYS A 221 -9.73 22.66 -1.91
CA LYS A 221 -9.94 21.23 -1.67
C LYS A 221 -11.39 20.96 -1.33
N VAL A 222 -12.02 20.08 -2.09
CA VAL A 222 -13.45 19.75 -1.93
C VAL A 222 -13.58 18.26 -1.66
N THR A 223 -14.16 17.91 -0.51
CA THR A 223 -14.48 16.52 -0.18
C THR A 223 -15.96 16.30 -0.42
N PHE A 224 -16.30 15.35 -1.30
CA PHE A 224 -17.70 15.08 -1.66
C PHE A 224 -18.43 14.43 -0.48
N SER A 225 -19.66 14.84 -0.21
CA SER A 225 -20.43 14.33 0.95
C SER A 225 -20.80 12.86 0.80
N SER A 226 -20.93 12.38 -0.45
CA SER A 226 -21.20 10.98 -0.75
C SER A 226 -20.23 10.45 -1.80
N PRO A 227 -19.35 9.49 -1.44
CA PRO A 227 -18.53 8.80 -2.41
C PRO A 227 -19.38 8.05 -3.44
N THR A 228 -19.29 8.44 -4.72
CA THR A 228 -20.05 7.81 -5.81
C THR A 228 -19.24 6.68 -6.43
N LYS A 229 -19.86 5.50 -6.55
CA LYS A 229 -19.24 4.33 -7.18
C LYS A 229 -19.25 4.47 -8.70
N ILE A 230 -18.12 4.16 -9.32
CA ILE A 230 -17.99 4.05 -10.78
C ILE A 230 -18.49 2.66 -11.22
N PRO A 231 -19.47 2.56 -12.13
CA PRO A 231 -19.92 1.29 -12.69
C PRO A 231 -18.89 0.77 -13.71
N LEU A 232 -17.93 -0.02 -13.23
CA LEU A 232 -16.79 -0.49 -14.02
C LEU A 232 -17.18 -1.30 -15.27
N ASP A 233 -18.35 -1.94 -15.24
CA ASP A 233 -18.95 -2.70 -16.33
C ASP A 233 -19.47 -1.83 -17.49
N LYS A 234 -19.62 -0.52 -17.24
CA LYS A 234 -20.16 0.46 -18.19
C LYS A 234 -19.14 1.49 -18.65
N VAL A 235 -17.86 1.23 -18.41
CA VAL A 235 -16.79 2.15 -18.78
C VAL A 235 -16.39 1.95 -20.23
N ASN A 236 -16.29 3.05 -20.97
CA ASN A 236 -15.73 3.09 -22.31
C ASN A 236 -14.33 3.70 -22.28
N GLY A 237 -13.30 2.96 -22.68
CA GLY A 237 -11.90 3.41 -22.69
C GLY A 237 -10.99 2.64 -21.73
N LYS A 238 -9.86 3.26 -21.35
CA LYS A 238 -8.76 2.60 -20.63
C LYS A 238 -8.93 2.69 -19.11
N LEU A 239 -9.53 1.68 -18.49
CA LEU A 239 -9.63 1.55 -17.03
C LEU A 239 -8.27 1.47 -16.33
N GLU A 240 -7.21 1.14 -17.07
CA GLU A 240 -5.82 1.10 -16.61
C GLU A 240 -5.36 2.40 -15.96
N ILE A 241 -5.97 3.54 -16.28
CA ILE A 241 -5.58 4.83 -15.66
C ILE A 241 -5.84 4.87 -14.15
N LEU A 242 -6.76 4.01 -13.66
CA LEU A 242 -7.06 3.84 -12.24
C LEU A 242 -6.23 2.73 -11.58
N LYS A 243 -5.48 1.93 -12.37
CA LYS A 243 -4.67 0.85 -11.82
C LYS A 243 -3.45 1.41 -11.09
N PRO A 244 -2.97 0.72 -10.04
CA PRO A 244 -1.63 0.92 -9.51
C PRO A 244 -0.57 0.75 -10.60
N PHE A 245 0.55 1.43 -10.44
CA PHE A 245 1.48 1.69 -11.53
C PHE A 245 2.06 0.43 -12.21
N ILE A 246 2.54 -0.59 -11.48
CA ILE A 246 3.13 -1.79 -12.11
C ILE A 246 2.12 -2.58 -12.97
N LEU A 247 0.84 -2.51 -12.60
CA LEU A 247 -0.25 -3.17 -13.30
C LEU A 247 -0.71 -2.40 -14.54
N SER A 248 -0.26 -1.15 -14.67
CA SER A 248 -0.45 -0.32 -15.86
C SER A 248 0.66 -0.48 -16.90
N ILE A 249 1.76 -1.19 -16.55
CA ILE A 249 2.93 -1.42 -17.43
C ILE A 249 2.82 -2.76 -18.19
N TRP A 250 2.08 -3.73 -17.66
CA TRP A 250 1.89 -5.05 -18.27
C TRP A 250 0.81 -5.10 -19.38
N ASN A 251 0.26 -3.94 -19.75
CA ASN A 251 -0.73 -3.74 -20.82
C ASN A 251 -0.18 -2.76 -21.86
#